data_AF-A0A2U1QFV8-F1
#
_entry.id   AF-A0A2U1QFV8-F1
#
_cell.length_a   1.000
_cell.length_b   1.000
_cell.length_c   1.000
_cell.angle_alpha   90.00
_cell.angle_beta   90.00
_cell.angle_gamma   90.00
#
_symmetry.space_group_name_H-M   'P 1'
#
loop_
_entity.id
_entity.type
_entity.pdbx_description
1 polymer ?
#
loop_
_entity_poly.entity_id
_entity_poly.type
_entity_poly.pdbx_seq_one_letter_code
_entity_poly.pdbx_strand_id
1 'polypeptide(L)'
;MRFKFWQMLLLGDQVKEAIEEVESAVQSSEAALPFRLRASLLEHFSKDDVTKRCIYIEDILKKDPTCSHSLAKLINLHHDVASVLTCLHWGNHPGHYSVEKLIEMIGLHLDAAYAHSHIWKEFASCFLKLPQCDTNDMLSCVNSYGESYTKRVNNVPDLFRDNLSRRNWRLRCRWWLSRHFTKTRLASEVSSGNMELVAYKAASACHLYGPESTYIVKACEYLERDNSQKRSMLKMHMENAIGFYTT
;
A
#
# COMPACT_ATOMS: atom_id res chain seq x y z
N MET A 1 32.20 -5.62 20.56
CA MET A 1 31.69 -4.51 21.40
C MET A 1 31.48 -3.23 20.58
N ARG A 2 30.79 -3.29 19.42
CA ARG A 2 30.57 -2.12 18.53
C ARG A 2 29.20 -1.44 18.71
N PHE A 3 28.20 -2.17 19.22
CA PHE A 3 26.82 -1.68 19.38
C PHE A 3 26.64 -0.52 20.38
N LYS A 4 27.64 -0.17 21.20
CA LYS A 4 27.57 0.97 22.13
C LYS A 4 28.36 2.20 21.68
N PHE A 5 29.16 2.08 20.62
CA PHE A 5 30.10 3.13 20.23
C PHE A 5 29.41 4.30 19.52
N TRP A 6 28.51 4.02 18.59
CA TRP A 6 27.71 5.06 17.92
C TRP A 6 26.82 5.86 18.89
N GLN A 7 26.35 5.27 19.99
CA GLN A 7 25.60 6.01 21.02
C GLN A 7 26.45 7.07 21.70
N MET A 8 27.72 6.77 21.98
CA MET A 8 28.67 7.75 22.50
C MET A 8 28.95 8.87 21.50
N LEU A 9 29.10 8.51 20.21
CA LEU A 9 29.33 9.50 19.14
C LEU A 9 28.15 10.48 19.05
N LEU A 10 26.90 10.00 19.13
CA LEU A 10 25.72 10.87 19.13
C LEU A 10 25.64 11.79 20.36
N LEU A 11 26.00 11.29 21.54
CA LEU A 11 26.07 12.11 22.76
C LEU A 11 27.15 13.19 22.68
N GLY A 12 28.19 12.97 21.88
CA GLY A 12 29.27 13.92 21.61
C GLY A 12 29.02 14.86 20.42
N ASP A 13 27.80 14.87 19.84
CA ASP A 13 27.45 15.61 18.61
C ASP A 13 28.31 15.23 17.38
N GLN A 14 28.93 14.03 17.42
CA GLN A 14 29.73 13.45 16.33
C GLN A 14 28.84 12.63 15.41
N VAL A 15 27.85 13.31 14.84
CA VAL A 15 26.76 12.70 14.07
C VAL A 15 27.27 11.98 12.81
N LYS A 16 28.27 12.55 12.13
CA LYS A 16 28.82 11.99 10.89
C LYS A 16 29.53 10.66 11.17
N GLU A 17 30.35 10.64 12.21
CA GLU A 17 31.10 9.48 12.68
C GLU A 17 30.15 8.39 13.18
N ALA A 18 29.06 8.78 13.85
CA ALA A 18 28.01 7.84 14.26
C ALA A 18 27.34 7.14 13.07
N ILE A 19 27.07 7.89 11.99
CA ILE A 19 26.51 7.33 10.76
C ILE A 19 27.52 6.37 10.10
N GLU A 20 28.78 6.78 9.94
CA GLU A 20 29.83 5.96 9.31
C GLU A 20 30.06 4.62 10.05
N GLU A 21 30.07 4.63 11.39
CA GLU A 21 30.18 3.40 12.18
C GLU A 21 28.98 2.47 11.97
N VAL A 22 27.77 3.02 11.90
CA VAL A 22 26.56 2.25 11.66
C VAL A 22 26.52 1.71 10.22
N GLU A 23 27.05 2.45 9.24
CA GLU A 23 27.20 1.96 7.87
C GLU A 23 28.19 0.80 7.77
N SER A 24 29.32 0.88 8.47
CA SER A 24 30.28 -0.22 8.59
C SER A 24 29.65 -1.47 9.23
N ALA A 25 28.81 -1.27 10.24
CA ALA A 25 28.07 -2.36 10.88
C ALA A 25 27.02 -2.99 9.95
N VAL A 26 26.36 -2.20 9.10
CA VAL A 26 25.40 -2.67 8.09
C VAL A 26 26.10 -3.52 7.01
N GLN A 27 27.29 -3.13 6.57
CA GLN A 27 28.06 -3.89 5.56
C GLN A 27 28.60 -5.23 6.07
N SER A 28 28.72 -5.38 7.39
CA SER A 28 29.31 -6.57 8.03
C SER A 28 28.27 -7.52 8.63
N SER A 29 26.96 -7.21 8.53
CA SER A 29 25.92 -7.96 9.21
C SER A 29 24.57 -7.92 8.47
N GLU A 30 23.98 -9.09 8.24
CA GLU A 30 22.61 -9.25 7.70
C GLU A 30 21.51 -9.04 8.76
N ALA A 31 21.87 -8.76 10.02
CA ALA A 31 20.88 -8.51 11.07
C ALA A 31 20.05 -7.23 10.80
N ALA A 32 18.74 -7.30 11.05
CA ALA A 32 17.81 -6.19 10.80
C ALA A 32 18.08 -4.92 11.64
N LEU A 33 18.68 -5.06 12.83
CA LEU A 33 18.88 -3.96 13.77
C LEU A 33 19.83 -2.86 13.26
N PRO A 34 21.03 -3.16 12.73
CA PRO A 34 21.89 -2.18 12.05
C PRO A 34 21.16 -1.39 10.95
N PHE A 35 20.32 -2.04 10.15
CA PHE A 35 19.54 -1.34 9.12
C PHE A 35 18.52 -0.37 9.72
N ARG A 36 17.76 -0.80 10.74
CA ARG A 36 16.77 0.07 11.42
C ARG A 36 17.43 1.26 12.13
N LEU A 37 18.62 1.05 12.68
CA LEU A 37 19.38 2.10 13.34
C LEU A 37 19.92 3.12 12.33
N ARG A 38 20.55 2.65 11.24
CA ARG A 38 20.98 3.50 10.12
C ARG A 38 19.85 4.39 9.63
N ALA A 39 18.64 3.82 9.56
CA ALA A 39 17.44 4.51 9.12
C ALA A 39 17.11 5.72 9.98
N SER A 40 17.12 5.49 11.30
CA SER A 40 16.74 6.49 12.28
C SER A 40 17.77 7.63 12.33
N LEU A 41 19.06 7.32 12.14
CA LEU A 41 20.13 8.32 12.11
C LEU A 41 20.11 9.16 10.84
N LEU A 42 20.00 8.52 9.67
CA LEU A 42 19.90 9.25 8.41
C LEU A 42 18.64 10.13 8.37
N GLU A 43 17.53 9.68 8.95
CA GLU A 43 16.32 10.50 9.02
C GLU A 43 16.48 11.76 9.88
N HIS A 44 17.13 11.65 11.04
CA HIS A 44 17.29 12.78 11.96
C HIS A 44 18.35 13.78 11.52
N PHE A 45 19.39 13.30 10.85
CA PHE A 45 20.59 14.10 10.62
C PHE A 45 20.92 14.34 9.16
N SER A 46 20.35 13.55 8.24
CA SER A 46 20.58 13.79 6.82
C SER A 46 19.61 14.85 6.29
N LYS A 47 20.18 15.86 5.63
CA LYS A 47 19.43 16.79 4.77
C LYS A 47 19.13 16.17 3.39
N ASP A 48 19.03 14.83 3.34
CA ASP A 48 18.81 14.11 2.10
C ASP A 48 17.46 14.47 1.49
N ASP A 49 17.48 14.64 0.16
CA ASP A 49 16.29 14.81 -0.65
C ASP A 49 15.28 13.67 -0.39
N VAL A 50 13.99 14.01 -0.41
CA VAL A 50 12.85 13.11 -0.14
C VAL A 50 12.95 11.84 -0.98
N THR A 51 13.44 11.95 -2.22
CA THR A 51 13.64 10.82 -3.14
C THR A 51 14.57 9.75 -2.56
N LYS A 52 15.73 10.14 -2.01
CA LYS A 52 16.70 9.20 -1.43
C LYS A 52 16.15 8.53 -0.18
N ARG A 53 15.43 9.30 0.64
CA ARG A 53 14.76 8.79 1.85
C ARG A 53 13.74 7.72 1.49
N CYS A 54 12.93 7.93 0.45
CA CYS A 54 11.96 6.94 -0.03
C CYS A 54 12.65 5.64 -0.45
N ILE A 55 13.69 5.70 -1.30
CA ILE A 55 14.43 4.51 -1.76
C ILE A 55 14.99 3.73 -0.57
N TYR A 56 15.58 4.44 0.39
CA TYR A 56 16.15 3.82 1.56
C TYR A 56 15.09 3.10 2.43
N ILE A 57 13.91 3.71 2.63
CA ILE A 57 12.81 3.07 3.37
C ILE A 57 12.25 1.88 2.58
N GLU A 58 12.13 1.97 1.25
CA GLU A 58 11.74 0.86 0.39
C GLU A 58 12.69 -0.34 0.59
N ASP A 59 14.01 -0.11 0.63
CA ASP A 59 14.99 -1.17 0.79
C ASP A 59 14.91 -1.86 2.16
N ILE A 60 14.57 -1.11 3.22
CA ILE A 60 14.26 -1.70 4.52
C ILE A 60 13.03 -2.59 4.43
N LEU A 61 11.95 -2.12 3.81
CA LEU A 61 10.71 -2.91 3.71
C LEU A 61 10.87 -4.13 2.81
N LYS A 62 11.70 -4.07 1.77
CA LYS A 62 12.04 -5.25 0.95
C LYS A 62 12.80 -6.31 1.76
N LYS A 63 13.66 -5.90 2.69
CA LYS A 63 14.41 -6.81 3.57
C LYS A 63 13.60 -7.30 4.78
N ASP A 64 12.82 -6.41 5.37
CA ASP A 64 11.97 -6.66 6.53
C ASP A 64 10.56 -6.09 6.27
N PRO A 65 9.71 -6.86 5.57
CA PRO A 65 8.37 -6.40 5.26
C PRO A 65 7.49 -6.26 6.50
N THR A 66 7.88 -6.80 7.66
CA THR A 66 7.08 -6.70 8.89
C THR A 66 7.22 -5.36 9.61
N CYS A 67 8.13 -4.49 9.16
CA CYS A 67 8.40 -3.20 9.82
C CYS A 67 7.28 -2.17 9.60
N SER A 68 6.24 -2.21 10.45
CA SER A 68 5.13 -1.25 10.41
C SER A 68 5.58 0.21 10.58
N HIS A 69 6.67 0.46 11.31
CA HIS A 69 7.22 1.80 11.48
C HIS A 69 7.76 2.39 10.16
N SER A 70 8.52 1.60 9.40
CA SER A 70 9.00 2.01 8.07
C SER A 70 7.84 2.23 7.11
N LEU A 71 6.83 1.36 7.15
CA LEU A 71 5.65 1.51 6.31
C LEU A 71 4.86 2.78 6.64
N ALA A 72 4.66 3.08 7.93
CA ALA A 72 3.97 4.29 8.37
C ALA A 72 4.67 5.57 7.85
N LYS A 73 6.01 5.58 7.76
CA LYS A 73 6.75 6.70 7.18
C LYS A 73 6.43 6.91 5.70
N LEU A 74 6.36 5.84 4.90
CA LEU A 74 5.98 5.98 3.49
C LEU A 74 4.53 6.45 3.33
N ILE A 75 3.62 5.99 4.19
CA ILE A 75 2.24 6.47 4.23
C ILE A 75 2.20 7.97 4.55
N ASN A 76 2.97 8.42 5.55
CA ASN A 76 3.05 9.84 5.91
C ASN A 76 3.68 10.66 4.78
N LEU A 77 4.76 10.20 4.15
CA LEU A 77 5.35 10.88 2.99
C LEU A 77 4.36 10.97 1.81
N HIS A 78 3.50 9.98 1.65
CA HIS A 78 2.41 10.03 0.68
C HIS A 78 1.31 11.05 1.06
N HIS A 79 1.06 11.26 2.35
CA HIS A 79 0.05 12.20 2.87
C HIS A 79 0.52 13.65 3.05
N ASP A 80 1.69 13.86 3.64
CA ASP A 80 2.21 15.18 4.04
C ASP A 80 2.36 16.12 2.84
N VAL A 81 2.69 15.58 1.67
CA VAL A 81 2.80 16.37 0.44
C VAL A 81 1.44 16.59 -0.23
N ALA A 82 0.41 15.80 0.12
CA ALA A 82 -0.97 16.02 -0.31
C ALA A 82 -1.70 17.10 0.52
N SER A 83 -1.22 17.40 1.74
CA SER A 83 -1.75 18.50 2.57
C SER A 83 -1.38 19.90 2.04
N VAL A 84 -0.43 20.02 1.12
CA VAL A 84 0.00 21.31 0.54
C VAL A 84 -0.84 21.69 -0.69
N LEU A 85 -1.72 20.82 -1.16
CA LEU A 85 -2.59 21.04 -2.33
C LEU A 85 -3.80 21.95 -2.08
N THR A 86 -3.88 22.67 -0.95
CA THR A 86 -4.80 23.81 -0.80
C THR A 86 -4.19 25.14 -1.26
N CYS A 87 -2.97 25.18 -1.79
CA CYS A 87 -2.39 26.39 -2.37
C CYS A 87 -2.32 26.32 -3.91
N LEU A 88 -3.17 27.13 -4.53
CA LEU A 88 -3.31 27.38 -5.96
C LEU A 88 -1.97 27.70 -6.67
N HIS A 89 -1.40 26.77 -7.43
CA HIS A 89 -0.81 27.01 -8.76
C HIS A 89 -0.26 25.73 -9.40
N TRP A 90 -0.63 25.51 -10.65
CA TRP A 90 -0.19 24.42 -11.52
C TRP A 90 1.20 24.74 -12.11
N GLY A 91 2.22 23.98 -11.70
CA GLY A 91 3.55 24.02 -12.28
C GLY A 91 4.49 23.05 -11.58
N ASN A 92 4.82 21.93 -12.25
CA ASN A 92 5.87 20.95 -11.91
C ASN A 92 6.51 21.08 -10.52
N HIS A 93 5.92 20.42 -9.52
CA HIS A 93 6.62 20.13 -8.26
C HIS A 93 7.07 18.66 -8.22
N PRO A 94 8.37 18.38 -7.96
CA PRO A 94 8.82 17.03 -7.62
C PRO A 94 8.45 16.79 -6.16
N GLY A 95 7.67 15.76 -5.81
CA GLY A 95 7.47 15.53 -4.36
C GLY A 95 6.50 14.48 -3.85
N HIS A 96 5.63 13.85 -4.63
CA HIS A 96 4.72 12.84 -4.08
C HIS A 96 5.35 11.45 -4.12
N TYR A 97 5.36 10.73 -3.00
CA TYR A 97 5.67 9.30 -3.03
C TYR A 97 4.61 8.58 -3.87
N SER A 98 5.06 7.90 -4.92
CA SER A 98 4.20 7.29 -5.95
C SER A 98 3.20 6.32 -5.32
N VAL A 99 1.94 6.44 -5.74
CA VAL A 99 0.84 5.56 -5.32
C VAL A 99 1.18 4.11 -5.68
N GLU A 100 1.73 3.88 -6.87
CA GLU A 100 2.15 2.56 -7.35
C GLU A 100 3.20 1.93 -6.43
N LYS A 101 4.22 2.70 -6.05
CA LYS A 101 5.25 2.24 -5.12
C LYS A 101 4.70 1.99 -3.72
N LEU A 102 3.77 2.83 -3.26
CA LEU A 102 3.11 2.63 -1.96
C LEU A 102 2.27 1.35 -1.94
N ILE A 103 1.52 1.08 -3.01
CA ILE A 103 0.76 -0.17 -3.17
C ILE A 103 1.68 -1.38 -3.09
N GLU A 104 2.85 -1.35 -3.75
CA GLU A 104 3.81 -2.45 -3.67
C GLU A 104 4.38 -2.62 -2.25
N MET A 105 4.76 -1.53 -1.58
CA MET A 105 5.30 -1.61 -0.21
C MET A 105 4.26 -2.07 0.81
N ILE A 106 3.00 -1.63 0.70
CA ILE A 106 1.91 -2.16 1.52
C ILE A 106 1.67 -3.63 1.17
N GLY A 107 1.71 -4.00 -0.12
CA GLY A 107 1.61 -5.38 -0.58
C GLY A 107 2.62 -6.30 0.08
N LEU A 108 3.91 -5.93 0.08
CA LEU A 108 4.96 -6.69 0.77
C LEU A 108 4.71 -6.82 2.27
N HIS A 109 4.23 -5.76 2.93
CA HIS A 109 3.89 -5.82 4.34
C HIS A 109 2.73 -6.79 4.62
N LEU A 110 1.68 -6.72 3.81
CA LEU A 110 0.53 -7.62 3.89
C LEU A 110 0.90 -9.07 3.52
N ASP A 111 1.94 -9.26 2.72
CA ASP A 111 2.49 -10.58 2.50
C ASP A 111 3.00 -11.16 3.82
N ALA A 112 3.85 -10.42 4.55
CA ALA A 112 4.48 -10.93 5.76
C ALA A 112 3.61 -10.87 7.03
N ALA A 113 2.62 -9.97 7.12
CA ALA A 113 1.93 -9.65 8.37
C ALA A 113 0.39 -9.70 8.30
N TYR A 114 -0.25 -9.88 9.46
CA TYR A 114 -1.68 -9.60 9.66
C TYR A 114 -1.83 -8.15 10.11
N ALA A 115 -1.98 -7.24 9.15
CA ALA A 115 -1.98 -5.82 9.43
C ALA A 115 -3.30 -5.31 10.05
N HIS A 116 -3.19 -4.20 10.77
CA HIS A 116 -4.32 -3.48 11.37
C HIS A 116 -5.20 -2.80 10.32
N SER A 117 -6.41 -2.38 10.72
CA SER A 117 -7.41 -1.76 9.85
C SER A 117 -6.88 -0.54 9.07
N HIS A 118 -6.05 0.30 9.70
CA HIS A 118 -5.50 1.49 9.05
C HIS A 118 -4.58 1.17 7.86
N ILE A 119 -3.83 0.06 7.88
CA ILE A 119 -3.00 -0.33 6.73
C ILE A 119 -3.89 -0.76 5.56
N TRP A 120 -4.95 -1.53 5.83
CA TRP A 120 -5.93 -1.90 4.82
C TRP A 120 -6.69 -0.69 4.28
N LYS A 121 -6.97 0.29 5.14
CA LYS A 121 -7.56 1.58 4.74
C LYS A 121 -6.67 2.28 3.73
N GLU A 122 -5.38 2.41 4.02
CA GLU A 122 -4.44 3.04 3.08
C GLU A 122 -4.27 2.24 1.80
N PHE A 123 -4.24 0.92 1.89
CA PHE A 123 -4.19 0.06 0.73
C PHE A 123 -5.40 0.27 -0.19
N ALA A 124 -6.62 0.29 0.38
CA ALA A 124 -7.84 0.56 -0.35
C ALA A 124 -7.83 1.97 -0.95
N SER A 125 -7.39 2.99 -0.19
CA SER A 125 -7.35 4.39 -0.62
C SER A 125 -6.43 4.59 -1.83
N CYS A 126 -5.30 3.88 -1.86
CA CYS A 126 -4.36 3.94 -2.97
C CYS A 126 -5.02 3.54 -4.30
N PHE A 127 -5.90 2.53 -4.32
CA PHE A 127 -6.58 2.14 -5.56
C PHE A 127 -7.53 3.21 -6.10
N LEU A 128 -8.14 4.02 -5.24
CA LEU A 128 -8.96 5.16 -5.68
C LEU A 128 -8.11 6.31 -6.23
N LYS A 129 -6.85 6.41 -5.79
CA LYS A 129 -5.89 7.45 -6.20
C LYS A 129 -5.06 7.04 -7.42
N LEU A 130 -5.07 5.76 -7.80
CA LEU A 130 -4.42 5.34 -9.04
C LEU A 130 -5.05 6.11 -10.21
N PRO A 131 -4.24 6.62 -11.16
CA PRO A 131 -4.77 7.27 -12.34
C PRO A 131 -5.75 6.30 -13.02
N GLN A 132 -7.05 6.61 -12.92
CA GLN A 132 -7.99 6.05 -13.87
C GLN A 132 -7.68 6.78 -15.17
N CYS A 133 -7.09 6.07 -16.13
CA CYS A 133 -6.93 6.61 -17.47
C CYS A 133 -8.30 7.16 -17.88
N ASP A 134 -8.35 8.46 -18.20
CA ASP A 134 -9.59 9.19 -18.44
C ASP A 134 -10.53 8.31 -19.26
N THR A 135 -11.73 8.13 -18.72
CA THR A 135 -12.84 7.31 -19.23
C THR A 135 -13.42 7.85 -20.54
N ASN A 136 -12.58 8.32 -21.46
CA ASN A 136 -13.00 8.73 -22.79
C ASN A 136 -12.68 7.69 -23.88
N ASP A 137 -11.88 6.67 -23.56
CA ASP A 137 -11.76 5.48 -24.42
C ASP A 137 -12.91 4.49 -24.12
N MET A 138 -14.14 4.95 -24.37
CA MET A 138 -15.28 4.04 -24.53
C MET A 138 -15.08 3.27 -25.82
N LEU A 139 -14.70 2.00 -25.74
CA LEU A 139 -14.76 1.11 -26.91
C LEU A 139 -16.24 0.88 -27.25
N SER A 140 -16.67 1.39 -28.40
CA SER A 140 -17.93 0.97 -29.02
C SER A 140 -17.73 -0.43 -29.58
N CYS A 141 -18.32 -1.42 -28.92
CA CYS A 141 -18.36 -2.78 -29.44
C CYS A 141 -19.67 -2.97 -30.19
N VAL A 142 -19.61 -3.55 -31.38
CA VAL A 142 -20.80 -3.94 -32.15
C VAL A 142 -20.98 -5.44 -31.98
N ASN A 143 -22.15 -5.87 -31.50
CA ASN A 143 -22.45 -7.30 -31.42
C ASN A 143 -22.65 -7.90 -32.82
N SER A 144 -22.74 -9.23 -32.91
CA SER A 144 -22.99 -9.95 -34.17
C SER A 144 -24.33 -9.63 -34.84
N TYR A 145 -25.21 -8.89 -34.15
CA TYR A 145 -26.52 -8.42 -34.62
C TYR A 145 -26.52 -6.93 -35.01
N GLY A 146 -25.37 -6.25 -34.97
CA GLY A 146 -25.24 -4.85 -35.38
C GLY A 146 -25.59 -3.82 -34.30
N GLU A 147 -25.87 -4.22 -33.06
CA GLU A 147 -26.13 -3.28 -31.97
C GLU A 147 -24.83 -2.83 -31.32
N SER A 148 -24.66 -1.51 -31.19
CA SER A 148 -23.53 -0.91 -30.49
C SER A 148 -23.82 -0.87 -28.98
N TYR A 149 -22.87 -1.35 -28.19
CA TYR A 149 -22.87 -1.18 -26.74
C TYR A 149 -21.54 -0.59 -26.28
N THR A 150 -21.60 0.22 -25.22
CA THR A 150 -20.43 0.81 -24.59
C THR A 150 -19.93 -0.11 -23.49
N LYS A 151 -18.69 -0.59 -23.63
CA LYS A 151 -18.02 -1.36 -22.58
C LYS A 151 -17.01 -0.46 -21.89
N ARG A 152 -17.19 -0.24 -20.58
CA ARG A 152 -16.17 0.42 -19.77
C ARG A 152 -14.94 -0.48 -19.73
N VAL A 153 -13.87 -0.07 -20.42
CA VAL A 153 -12.57 -0.73 -20.31
C VAL A 153 -11.88 -0.14 -19.10
N ASN A 154 -11.84 -0.89 -18.00
CA ASN A 154 -10.96 -0.54 -16.90
C ASN A 154 -9.52 -0.74 -17.40
N ASN A 155 -8.87 0.34 -17.84
CA ASN A 155 -7.45 0.29 -18.18
C ASN A 155 -6.67 -0.09 -16.93
N VAL A 156 -5.95 -1.20 -17.01
CA VAL A 156 -5.16 -1.72 -15.89
C VAL A 156 -4.04 -0.70 -15.58
N PRO A 157 -3.90 -0.21 -14.34
CA PRO A 157 -2.88 0.77 -13.97
C PRO A 157 -1.47 0.34 -14.39
N ASP A 158 -0.57 1.30 -14.65
CA ASP A 158 0.80 1.04 -15.13
C ASP A 158 1.58 0.08 -14.21
N LEU A 159 1.32 0.11 -12.90
CA LEU A 159 1.82 -0.85 -11.91
C LEU A 159 1.63 -2.32 -12.33
N PHE A 160 0.59 -2.60 -13.11
CA PHE A 160 0.16 -3.92 -13.53
C PHE A 160 0.38 -4.17 -15.04
N ARG A 161 0.97 -3.21 -15.75
CA ARG A 161 1.33 -3.36 -17.16
C ARG A 161 2.61 -4.17 -17.35
N ASP A 162 3.60 -3.98 -16.48
CA ASP A 162 4.82 -4.78 -16.52
C ASP A 162 4.52 -6.27 -16.27
N ASN A 163 5.11 -7.13 -17.10
CA ASN A 163 4.83 -8.56 -17.09
C ASN A 163 5.29 -9.25 -15.80
N LEU A 164 6.43 -8.83 -15.24
CA LEU A 164 6.95 -9.38 -14.00
C LEU A 164 6.09 -8.93 -12.81
N SER A 165 5.81 -7.63 -12.72
CA SER A 165 4.90 -7.07 -11.71
C SER A 165 3.53 -7.76 -11.75
N ARG A 166 2.92 -7.88 -12.93
CA ARG A 166 1.64 -8.57 -13.10
C ARG A 166 1.68 -10.01 -12.60
N ARG A 167 2.74 -10.76 -12.91
CA ARG A 167 2.89 -12.16 -12.45
C ARG A 167 3.01 -12.23 -10.93
N ASN A 168 3.81 -11.34 -10.33
CA ASN A 168 3.97 -11.27 -8.88
C ASN A 168 2.64 -10.94 -8.19
N TRP A 169 1.90 -9.95 -8.69
CA TRP A 169 0.59 -9.59 -8.17
C TRP A 169 -0.44 -10.72 -8.34
N ARG A 170 -0.41 -11.48 -9.43
CA ARG A 170 -1.29 -12.67 -9.58
C ARG A 170 -0.98 -13.75 -8.54
N LEU A 171 0.29 -14.00 -8.24
CA LEU A 171 0.70 -14.94 -7.20
C LEU A 171 0.28 -14.43 -5.81
N ARG A 172 0.50 -13.15 -5.53
CA ARG A 172 0.08 -12.46 -4.32
C ARG A 172 -1.44 -12.59 -4.11
N CYS A 173 -2.24 -12.21 -5.09
CA CYS A 173 -3.70 -12.35 -5.04
C CYS A 173 -4.14 -13.79 -4.78
N ARG A 174 -3.56 -14.76 -5.49
CA ARG A 174 -3.89 -16.18 -5.27
C ARG A 174 -3.60 -16.62 -3.83
N TRP A 175 -2.46 -16.22 -3.28
CA TRP A 175 -2.08 -16.57 -1.92
C TRP A 175 -2.90 -15.82 -0.86
N TRP A 176 -3.26 -14.56 -1.12
CA TRP A 176 -4.09 -13.77 -0.22
C TRP A 176 -5.50 -14.30 -0.07
N LEU A 177 -6.06 -14.99 -1.08
CA LEU A 177 -7.35 -15.67 -0.95
C LEU A 177 -7.37 -16.65 0.23
N SER A 178 -6.30 -17.43 0.41
CA SER A 178 -6.21 -18.40 1.51
C SER A 178 -5.70 -17.80 2.82
N ARG A 179 -4.89 -16.74 2.75
CA ARG A 179 -4.31 -16.09 3.94
C ARG A 179 -5.24 -15.08 4.61
N HIS A 180 -5.83 -14.20 3.81
CA HIS A 180 -6.51 -12.99 4.27
C HIS A 180 -8.02 -12.99 3.99
N PHE A 181 -8.45 -13.61 2.89
CA PHE A 181 -9.82 -13.50 2.38
C PHE A 181 -10.61 -14.82 2.48
N THR A 182 -10.43 -15.57 3.56
CA THR A 182 -11.22 -16.78 3.81
C THR A 182 -12.49 -16.48 4.61
N LYS A 183 -13.51 -17.34 4.45
CA LYS A 183 -14.75 -17.26 5.22
C LYS A 183 -14.50 -17.36 6.74
N THR A 184 -13.53 -18.18 7.14
CA THR A 184 -13.15 -18.37 8.55
C THR A 184 -12.48 -17.13 9.13
N ARG A 185 -11.60 -16.47 8.36
CA ARG A 185 -11.00 -15.18 8.77
C ARG A 185 -12.04 -14.10 8.93
N LEU A 186 -12.93 -13.94 7.96
CA LEU A 186 -14.03 -12.97 8.03
C LEU A 186 -14.88 -13.20 9.29
N ALA A 187 -15.31 -14.44 9.54
CA ALA A 187 -16.13 -14.75 10.71
C ALA A 187 -15.42 -14.41 12.04
N SER A 188 -14.11 -14.67 12.13
CA SER A 188 -13.31 -14.33 13.30
C SER A 188 -13.17 -12.83 13.51
N GLU A 189 -12.99 -12.05 12.44
CA GLU A 189 -12.85 -10.59 12.48
C GLU A 189 -14.16 -9.89 12.84
N VAL A 190 -15.29 -10.43 12.37
CA VAL A 190 -16.63 -9.99 12.77
C VAL A 190 -16.89 -10.32 14.24
N SER A 191 -16.54 -11.54 14.68
CA SER A 191 -16.77 -11.99 16.06
C SER A 191 -15.94 -11.20 17.07
N SER A 192 -14.76 -10.70 16.67
CA SER A 192 -13.94 -9.81 17.50
C SER A 192 -14.39 -8.34 17.46
N GLY A 193 -15.44 -8.02 16.70
CA GLY A 193 -15.99 -6.66 16.58
C GLY A 193 -15.16 -5.72 15.71
N ASN A 194 -14.16 -6.21 14.97
CA ASN A 194 -13.27 -5.36 14.18
C ASN A 194 -13.88 -5.01 12.81
N MET A 195 -15.00 -4.28 12.84
CA MET A 195 -15.77 -3.94 11.63
C MET A 195 -15.03 -3.01 10.67
N GLU A 196 -14.06 -2.22 11.16
CA GLU A 196 -13.19 -1.43 10.29
C GLU A 196 -12.27 -2.32 9.45
N LEU A 197 -11.64 -3.32 10.08
CA LEU A 197 -10.80 -4.27 9.36
C LEU A 197 -11.61 -5.01 8.30
N VAL A 198 -12.82 -5.47 8.64
CA VAL A 198 -13.74 -6.12 7.69
C VAL A 198 -14.03 -5.20 6.50
N ALA A 199 -14.40 -3.95 6.76
CA ALA A 199 -14.76 -2.99 5.72
C ALA A 199 -13.57 -2.65 4.81
N TYR A 200 -12.40 -2.37 5.37
CA TYR A 200 -11.22 -2.00 4.58
C TYR A 200 -10.64 -3.20 3.83
N LYS A 201 -10.65 -4.41 4.41
CA LYS A 201 -10.31 -5.63 3.65
C LYS A 201 -11.25 -5.88 2.50
N ALA A 202 -12.56 -5.71 2.70
CA ALA A 202 -13.54 -5.84 1.64
C ALA A 202 -13.30 -4.79 0.54
N ALA A 203 -13.05 -3.53 0.92
CA ALA A 203 -12.75 -2.45 0.00
C ALA A 203 -11.50 -2.73 -0.85
N SER A 204 -10.42 -3.22 -0.23
CA SER A 204 -9.23 -3.68 -0.97
C SER A 204 -9.52 -4.88 -1.86
N ALA A 205 -10.29 -5.86 -1.36
CA ALA A 205 -10.67 -7.05 -2.12
C ALA A 205 -11.52 -6.71 -3.36
N CYS A 206 -12.38 -5.68 -3.32
CA CYS A 206 -13.13 -5.20 -4.48
C CYS A 206 -12.20 -4.85 -5.64
N HIS A 207 -11.12 -4.10 -5.35
CA HIS A 207 -10.15 -3.70 -6.36
C HIS A 207 -9.36 -4.88 -6.93
N LEU A 208 -9.03 -5.85 -6.08
CA LEU A 208 -8.25 -7.02 -6.46
C LEU A 208 -9.07 -8.06 -7.22
N TYR A 209 -10.24 -8.45 -6.71
CA TYR A 209 -11.02 -9.62 -7.19
C TYR A 209 -12.36 -9.26 -7.83
N GLY A 210 -12.72 -7.98 -7.85
CA GLY A 210 -14.03 -7.51 -8.29
C GLY A 210 -15.10 -7.61 -7.20
N PRO A 211 -16.18 -6.81 -7.29
CA PRO A 211 -17.21 -6.69 -6.25
C PRO A 211 -18.01 -7.98 -6.00
N GLU A 212 -18.09 -8.87 -7.00
CA GLU A 212 -18.85 -10.13 -6.94
C GLU A 212 -18.14 -11.26 -6.17
N SER A 213 -16.94 -11.01 -5.64
CA SER A 213 -16.23 -12.03 -4.87
C SER A 213 -17.03 -12.47 -3.64
N THR A 214 -17.10 -13.79 -3.42
CA THR A 214 -17.85 -14.38 -2.29
C THR A 214 -17.43 -13.85 -0.92
N TYR A 215 -16.17 -13.39 -0.77
CA TYR A 215 -15.71 -12.74 0.45
C TYR A 215 -16.39 -11.39 0.68
N ILE A 216 -16.50 -10.57 -0.37
CA ILE A 216 -17.03 -9.21 -0.32
C ILE A 216 -18.53 -9.25 -0.08
N VAL A 217 -19.26 -10.12 -0.81
CA VAL A 217 -20.70 -10.30 -0.62
C VAL A 217 -21.02 -10.61 0.85
N LYS A 218 -20.28 -11.54 1.47
CA LYS A 218 -20.44 -11.86 2.88
C LYS A 218 -20.05 -10.72 3.82
N ALA A 219 -18.98 -9.98 3.50
CA ALA A 219 -18.59 -8.82 4.29
C ALA A 219 -19.67 -7.74 4.27
N CYS A 220 -20.33 -7.52 3.12
CA CYS A 220 -21.48 -6.64 2.99
C CYS A 220 -22.61 -7.06 3.95
N GLU A 221 -23.02 -8.33 3.95
CA GLU A 221 -24.07 -8.86 4.84
C GLU A 221 -23.80 -8.54 6.32
N TYR A 222 -22.54 -8.63 6.76
CA TYR A 222 -22.16 -8.29 8.13
C TYR A 222 -22.19 -6.78 8.41
N LEU A 223 -21.86 -5.95 7.41
CA LEU A 223 -21.84 -4.48 7.54
C LEU A 223 -23.25 -3.86 7.49
N GLU A 224 -24.24 -4.54 6.90
CA GLU A 224 -25.63 -4.07 6.84
C GLU A 224 -26.29 -3.91 8.21
N ARG A 225 -25.74 -4.54 9.25
CA ARG A 225 -26.42 -4.66 10.55
C ARG A 225 -26.31 -3.45 11.48
N ASP A 226 -25.45 -2.46 11.25
CA ASP A 226 -25.38 -1.18 12.02
C ASP A 226 -24.27 -0.19 11.55
N ASN A 227 -23.64 -0.39 10.37
CA ASN A 227 -22.43 0.36 9.98
C ASN A 227 -22.60 1.18 8.69
N SER A 228 -23.51 2.17 8.69
CA SER A 228 -23.88 2.98 7.52
C SER A 228 -22.69 3.67 6.83
N GLN A 229 -21.77 4.27 7.60
CA GLN A 229 -20.58 4.93 7.05
C GLN A 229 -19.62 3.94 6.38
N LYS A 230 -19.36 2.79 7.02
CA LYS A 230 -18.46 1.76 6.47
C LYS A 230 -19.04 1.14 5.20
N ARG A 231 -20.37 0.98 5.15
CA ARG A 231 -21.10 0.53 3.96
C ARG A 231 -20.98 1.54 2.82
N SER A 232 -21.17 2.82 3.09
CA SER A 232 -21.02 3.88 2.09
C SER A 232 -19.60 3.91 1.52
N MET A 233 -18.58 3.77 2.37
CA MET A 233 -17.19 3.65 1.95
C MET A 233 -16.98 2.40 1.07
N LEU A 234 -17.42 1.23 1.51
CA LEU A 234 -17.29 0.01 0.70
C LEU A 234 -17.98 0.12 -0.66
N LYS A 235 -19.18 0.72 -0.71
CA LYS A 235 -19.91 0.97 -1.95
C LYS A 235 -19.11 1.84 -2.92
N MET A 236 -18.48 2.91 -2.43
CA MET A 236 -17.59 3.75 -3.23
C MET A 236 -16.44 2.92 -3.85
N HIS A 237 -15.83 2.00 -3.10
CA HIS A 237 -14.79 1.12 -3.63
C HIS A 237 -15.34 0.10 -4.65
N MET A 238 -16.55 -0.43 -4.46
CA MET A 238 -17.18 -1.34 -5.41
C MET A 238 -17.48 -0.65 -6.75
N GLU A 239 -17.96 0.59 -6.73
CA GLU A 239 -18.27 1.39 -7.93
C GLU A 239 -17.01 1.79 -8.72
N ASN A 240 -15.88 1.89 -8.04
CA ASN A 240 -14.58 2.24 -8.62
C ASN A 240 -13.64 1.03 -8.75
N ALA A 241 -14.16 -0.19 -8.58
CA ALA A 241 -13.35 -1.39 -8.56
C ALA A 241 -12.62 -1.60 -9.90
N ILE A 242 -11.29 -1.76 -9.83
CA ILE A 242 -10.46 -1.99 -11.01
C ILE A 242 -10.70 -3.40 -11.57
N GLY A 243 -10.86 -4.40 -10.70
CA GLY A 243 -11.08 -5.80 -11.09
C GLY A 243 -9.82 -6.45 -11.67
N PHE A 244 -8.68 -6.26 -11.02
CA PHE A 244 -7.37 -6.69 -11.55
C PHE A 244 -7.24 -8.21 -11.75
N TYR A 245 -7.79 -9.01 -10.84
CA TYR A 245 -7.76 -10.47 -10.87
C TYR A 245 -9.13 -11.00 -11.27
N THR A 246 -9.40 -11.03 -12.58
CA THR A 246 -10.48 -11.82 -13.16
C THR A 246 -9.94 -13.22 -13.47
N THR A 247 -10.55 -14.25 -12.87
CA THR A 247 -10.33 -15.66 -13.23
C THR A 247 -11.05 -16.00 -14.51
#